data_AF-A0A419IYF5-F1
#
_entry.id   AF-A0A419IYF5-F1
#
_cell.length_a   1.000
_cell.length_b   1.000
_cell.length_c   1.000
_cell.angle_alpha   90.00
_cell.angle_beta   90.00
_cell.angle_gamma   90.00
#
_symmetry.space_group_name_H-M   'P 1'
#
loop_
_entity.id
_entity.type
_entity.pdbx_description
1 polymer ?
#
loop_
_entity_poly.entity_id
_entity_poly.type
_entity_poly.pdbx_seq_one_letter_code
_entity_poly.pdbx_strand_id
1 'polypeptide(L)' 'MSKKQIKLDKSDLKELQLRKQMIKQHQLTIQALDSQLVVWLLGKFFKYGLDSQKEYNFDAISGEITEAKQPQKGGGS' A
#
# COMPACT_ATOMS: atom_id res chain seq x y z
N MET A 1 -32.44 -2.76 27.77
CA MET A 1 -33.03 -3.07 26.46
C MET A 1 -32.22 -4.18 25.81
N SER A 2 -32.78 -5.38 25.69
CA SER A 2 -32.10 -6.52 25.05
C SER A 2 -32.02 -6.26 23.53
N LYS A 3 -30.82 -6.21 22.96
CA LYS A 3 -30.64 -6.10 21.51
C LYS A 3 -31.16 -7.41 20.88
N LYS A 4 -32.36 -7.36 20.28
CA LYS A 4 -32.89 -8.47 19.47
C LYS A 4 -31.82 -8.85 18.44
N GLN A 5 -31.23 -10.03 18.57
CA GLN A 5 -30.33 -10.58 17.55
C GLN A 5 -31.18 -10.86 16.31
N ILE A 6 -31.04 -10.01 15.29
CA ILE A 6 -31.58 -10.28 13.96
C ILE A 6 -30.71 -11.39 13.37
N LYS A 7 -31.34 -12.52 13.05
CA LYS A 7 -30.66 -13.66 12.45
C LYS A 7 -30.45 -13.33 10.97
N LEU A 8 -29.19 -13.24 10.54
CA LEU A 8 -28.83 -12.97 9.14
C LEU A 8 -29.40 -14.08 8.24
N ASP A 9 -30.05 -13.69 7.17
CA ASP A 9 -30.52 -14.62 6.15
C ASP A 9 -29.48 -14.81 5.02
N LYS A 10 -29.81 -15.67 4.05
CA LYS A 10 -28.90 -16.00 2.95
C LYS A 10 -28.64 -14.81 2.03
N SER A 11 -29.61 -13.89 1.88
CA SER A 11 -29.46 -12.65 1.11
C SER A 11 -28.48 -11.72 1.81
N ASP A 12 -28.64 -11.51 3.11
CA ASP A 12 -27.75 -10.66 3.91
C ASP A 12 -26.30 -11.13 3.81
N LEU A 13 -26.09 -12.46 3.90
CA LEU A 13 -24.75 -13.04 3.79
C LEU A 13 -24.13 -12.81 2.40
N LYS A 14 -24.92 -12.91 1.33
CA LYS A 14 -24.44 -12.64 -0.04
C LYS A 14 -24.09 -11.17 -0.22
N GLU A 15 -24.90 -10.26 0.31
CA GLU A 15 -24.63 -8.83 0.25
C GLU A 15 -23.33 -8.48 0.99
N LEU A 16 -23.14 -9.04 2.19
CA LEU A 16 -21.90 -8.86 2.95
C LEU A 16 -20.67 -9.40 2.22
N GLN A 17 -20.80 -10.55 1.55
CA GLN A 17 -19.74 -11.11 0.71
C GLN A 17 -19.41 -10.20 -0.47
N LEU A 18 -20.43 -9.69 -1.17
CA LEU A 18 -20.24 -8.76 -2.28
C LEU A 18 -19.53 -7.49 -1.83
N ARG A 19 -19.97 -6.88 -0.71
CA ARG A 19 -19.32 -5.69 -0.14
C ARG A 19 -17.85 -5.97 0.21
N LYS A 20 -17.54 -7.12 0.81
CA LYS A 20 -16.16 -7.54 1.08
C LYS A 20 -15.32 -7.67 -0.19
N GLN A 21 -15.88 -8.22 -1.26
CA GLN A 21 -15.19 -8.33 -2.55
C GLN A 21 -14.89 -6.94 -3.14
N MET A 22 -15.86 -6.02 -3.10
CA MET A 22 -15.67 -4.65 -3.58
C MET A 22 -14.59 -3.91 -2.79
N ILE A 23 -14.59 -4.02 -1.46
CA ILE A 23 -13.55 -3.41 -0.61
C ILE A 23 -12.17 -3.97 -0.97
N LYS A 24 -12.05 -5.28 -1.14
CA LYS A 24 -10.79 -5.92 -1.52
C LYS A 24 -10.31 -5.44 -2.89
N GLN A 25 -11.21 -5.33 -3.87
CA GLN A 25 -10.87 -4.81 -5.20
C GLN A 25 -10.37 -3.36 -5.12
N HIS A 26 -11.02 -2.53 -4.31
CA HIS A 26 -10.60 -1.15 -4.11
C HIS A 26 -9.21 -1.05 -3.47
N GLN A 27 -8.93 -1.85 -2.44
CA GLN A 27 -7.61 -1.94 -1.83
C GLN A 27 -6.52 -2.35 -2.82
N LEU A 28 -6.78 -3.35 -3.66
CA LEU A 28 -5.84 -3.78 -4.70
C LEU A 28 -5.60 -2.68 -5.74
N THR A 29 -6.64 -1.92 -6.09
CA THR A 29 -6.53 -0.80 -7.02
C THR A 29 -5.63 0.30 -6.45
N ILE A 30 -5.81 0.66 -5.18
CA ILE A 30 -4.94 1.63 -4.50
C ILE A 30 -3.49 1.16 -4.50
N GLN A 31 -3.23 -0.09 -4.11
CA GLN A 31 -1.87 -0.65 -4.10
C GLN A 31 -1.20 -0.64 -5.48
N ALA A 32 -1.96 -0.90 -6.55
CA ALA A 32 -1.46 -0.86 -7.91
C ALA A 32 -1.08 0.58 -8.33
N LEU A 33 -1.92 1.57 -7.99
CA LEU A 33 -1.65 2.98 -8.26
C LEU A 33 -0.42 3.49 -7.50
N ASP A 34 -0.30 3.13 -6.23
CA ASP A 34 0.87 3.48 -5.41
C ASP A 34 2.16 2.89 -6.02
N SER A 35 2.11 1.62 -6.42
CA SER A 35 3.25 0.96 -7.07
C SER A 35 3.63 1.63 -8.39
N GLN A 36 2.64 2.02 -9.20
CA GLN A 36 2.88 2.73 -10.45
C GLN A 36 3.50 4.12 -10.22
N LEU A 37 3.04 4.83 -9.19
CA LEU A 37 3.60 6.13 -8.80
C LEU A 37 5.06 6.00 -8.40
N VAL A 38 5.40 5.02 -7.55
CA VAL A 38 6.79 4.77 -7.11
C VAL A 38 7.71 4.49 -8.31
N VAL A 39 7.28 3.62 -9.24
CA VAL A 39 8.05 3.31 -10.44
C VAL A 39 8.26 4.54 -11.32
N TRP A 40 7.22 5.36 -11.50
CA TRP A 40 7.32 6.60 -12.27
C TRP A 40 8.29 7.60 -11.63
N LEU A 41 8.22 7.75 -10.30
CA LEU A 41 9.11 8.60 -9.52
C LEU A 41 10.57 8.16 -9.69
N LEU A 42 10.87 6.87 -9.47
CA LEU A 42 12.21 6.31 -9.69
C LEU A 42 12.76 6.63 -11.08
N GLY A 43 11.94 6.46 -12.12
CA GLY A 43 12.34 6.77 -13.50
C GLY A 43 12.56 8.25 -13.79
N LYS A 44 11.90 9.15 -13.05
CA LYS A 44 12.12 10.60 -13.14
C LYS A 44 13.35 11.04 -12.34
N PHE A 45 13.55 10.50 -11.16
CA PHE A 45 14.57 10.96 -10.23
C PHE A 45 16.00 10.76 -10.71
N PHE A 46 16.30 9.68 -11.45
CA PHE A 46 17.60 9.53 -12.11
C PHE A 46 17.91 10.67 -13.10
N LYS A 47 16.87 11.30 -13.70
CA LYS A 47 17.07 12.46 -14.59
C LYS A 47 17.38 13.74 -13.85
N TYR A 48 17.08 13.82 -12.56
CA TYR A 48 17.25 15.02 -11.72
C TYR A 48 18.44 14.92 -10.74
N GLY A 49 19.31 13.91 -10.90
CA GLY A 49 20.59 13.84 -10.19
C GLY A 49 20.56 13.14 -8.84
N LEU A 50 19.51 12.37 -8.52
CA LEU A 50 19.58 11.41 -7.41
C LEU A 50 20.45 10.21 -7.80
N ASP A 51 21.21 9.71 -6.84
CA ASP A 51 22.21 8.67 -7.03
C ASP A 51 21.56 7.33 -7.35
N SER A 52 21.90 6.76 -8.51
CA SER A 52 21.37 5.47 -8.95
C SER A 52 21.79 4.27 -8.13
N GLN A 53 22.81 4.41 -7.27
CA GLN A 53 23.29 3.34 -6.41
C GLN A 53 22.58 3.30 -5.05
N LYS A 54 21.70 4.26 -4.77
CA LYS A 54 20.98 4.38 -3.50
C LYS A 54 19.54 3.94 -3.66
N GLU A 55 19.02 3.25 -2.63
CA GLU A 55 17.61 2.95 -2.53
C GLU A 55 16.87 4.14 -1.90
N TYR A 56 15.69 4.47 -2.42
CA TYR A 56 14.87 5.56 -1.93
C TYR A 56 13.47 5.06 -1.59
N ASN A 57 12.94 5.52 -0.46
CA ASN A 57 11.55 5.34 -0.06
C ASN A 57 10.74 6.58 -0.44
N PHE A 58 9.57 6.34 -1.02
CA PHE A 58 8.62 7.38 -1.39
C PHE A 58 7.37 7.20 -0.56
N ASP A 59 7.05 8.19 0.25
CA ASP A 59 5.77 8.24 0.95
C ASP A 59 4.76 8.97 0.06
N ALA A 60 3.80 8.23 -0.49
CA ALA A 60 2.76 8.78 -1.36
C ALA A 60 1.76 9.68 -0.61
N ILE A 61 1.67 9.57 0.72
CA ILE A 61 0.74 10.34 1.56
C ILE A 61 1.37 11.70 1.93
N SER A 62 2.61 11.69 2.42
CA SER A 62 3.31 12.92 2.84
C SER A 62 4.05 13.62 1.70
N GLY A 63 4.34 12.90 0.62
CA GLY A 63 5.21 13.37 -0.46
C GLY A 63 6.70 13.36 -0.09
N GLU A 64 7.06 12.80 1.06
CA GLU A 64 8.44 12.74 1.53
C GLU A 64 9.25 11.68 0.76
N ILE A 65 10.51 12.02 0.49
CA ILE A 65 11.47 11.15 -0.19
C ILE A 65 12.67 10.98 0.73
N THR A 66 12.93 9.75 1.14
CA THR A 66 14.04 9.45 2.05
C THR A 66 14.96 8.40 1.44
N GLU A 67 16.26 8.55 1.66
CA GLU A 67 17.22 7.50 1.33
C GLU A 67 17.00 6.31 2.28
N ALA A 68 16.75 5.13 1.72
CA ALA A 68 16.64 3.91 2.48
C ALA A 68 18.02 3.57 3.04
N LYS A 69 18.22 3.77 4.34
CA LYS A 69 19.45 3.33 5.01
C LYS A 69 19.46 1.81 4.99
N GLN A 70 20.40 1.20 4.24
CA GLN A 70 20.64 -0.23 4.38
C GLN A 70 20.96 -0.52 5.86
N PRO A 71 20.36 -1.56 6.45
CA PRO A 71 20.77 -1.99 7.78
C PRO A 71 22.26 -2.33 7.70
N GLN A 72 23.08 -1.64 8.51
CA GLN A 72 24.47 -2.03 8.71
C GLN A 72 24.47 -3.51 9.09
N LYS A 73 24.89 -4.37 8.16
CA LYS A 73 25.29 -5.73 8.49
C LYS A 73 26.44 -5.58 9.48
N GLY A 74 26.13 -5.69 10.77
CA GLY A 74 27.13 -5.77 11.82
C GLY A 74 28.07 -6.91 11.47
N GLY A 75 29.33 -6.56 11.18
CA GLY A 75 30.40 -7.53 11.07
C GLY A 75 30.61 -8.17 12.44
N GLY A 76 30.12 -9.38 12.61
CA GLY A 76 30.62 -10.29 13.64
C GLY A 76 31.95 -10.85 13.14
N SER A 77 33.05 -10.30 13.66
CA SER A 77 34.35 -10.98 13.70
C SER A 77 34.44 -11.85 14.95
#